data_AF-I6XF84-F1
#
_entry.id   AF-I6XF84-F1
#
_cell.length_a   1.000
_cell.length_b   1.000
_cell.length_c   1.000
_cell.angle_alpha   90.00
_cell.angle_beta   90.00
_cell.angle_gamma   90.00
#
_symmetry.space_group_name_H-M   'P 1'
#
loop_
_entity.id
_entity.type
_entity.pdbx_description
1 polymer ?
#
loop_
_entity_poly.entity_id
_entity_poly.type
_entity_poly.pdbx_seq_one_letter_code
_entity_poly.pdbx_strand_id
1 'polypeptide(L)'
;MSDGWKTLRFGEVLELQRGHDLPAASRGSGTVPVIGSFGVTGMHDTAAYDGPGVAIGRSGAAIGTATFVAGPIWPLDTCLFVRDFKGNDPR
;
A
#
# COMPACT_ATOMS: atom_id res chain seq x y z
N MET A 1 -17.54 -28.57 -7.81
CA MET A 1 -16.42 -27.61 -7.61
C MET A 1 -16.25 -27.47 -6.10
N SER A 2 -15.01 -27.54 -5.61
CA SER A 2 -14.68 -27.70 -4.18
C SER A 2 -15.40 -26.68 -3.29
N ASP A 3 -16.00 -27.19 -2.21
CA ASP A 3 -17.18 -26.68 -1.48
C ASP A 3 -17.03 -25.36 -0.69
N GLY A 4 -16.00 -24.55 -0.99
CA GLY A 4 -15.66 -23.34 -0.22
C GLY A 4 -15.40 -22.08 -1.03
N TRP A 5 -15.38 -22.14 -2.36
CA TRP A 5 -15.11 -20.96 -3.19
C TRP A 5 -16.36 -20.10 -3.38
N LYS A 6 -16.21 -18.78 -3.22
CA LYS A 6 -17.25 -17.78 -3.49
C LYS A 6 -16.77 -16.88 -4.64
N THR A 7 -17.67 -16.53 -5.54
CA THR A 7 -17.43 -15.50 -6.56
C THR A 7 -17.84 -14.15 -5.98
N LEU A 8 -16.88 -13.24 -5.86
CA LEU A 8 -17.07 -11.90 -5.31
C LEU A 8 -16.52 -10.85 -6.28
N ARG A 9 -16.97 -9.60 -6.18
CA ARG A 9 -16.31 -8.47 -6.83
C ARG A 9 -15.03 -8.12 -6.08
N PHE A 10 -14.05 -7.58 -6.79
CA PHE A 10 -12.77 -7.19 -6.19
C PHE A 10 -12.92 -6.26 -4.97
N GLY A 11 -13.81 -5.26 -5.08
CA GLY A 11 -14.10 -4.31 -3.99
C GLY A 11 -14.77 -4.92 -2.75
N GLU A 12 -15.30 -6.15 -2.85
CA GLU A 12 -15.82 -6.90 -1.70
C GLU A 12 -14.71 -7.66 -0.97
N VAL A 13 -13.56 -7.87 -1.63
CA VAL A 13 -12.39 -8.54 -1.04
C VAL A 13 -11.46 -7.52 -0.39
N LEU A 14 -11.20 -6.39 -1.05
CA LEU A 14 -10.40 -5.32 -0.48
C LEU A 14 -10.66 -3.99 -1.17
N GLU A 15 -10.21 -2.91 -0.54
CA GLU A 15 -10.29 -1.57 -1.09
C GLU A 15 -8.90 -0.99 -1.36
N LEU A 16 -8.67 -0.57 -2.60
CA LEU A 16 -7.45 0.13 -3.00
C LEU A 16 -7.68 1.63 -3.01
N GLN A 17 -6.73 2.39 -2.46
CA GLN A 17 -6.69 3.83 -2.53
C GLN A 17 -5.38 4.30 -3.17
N ARG A 18 -5.42 5.41 -3.88
CA ARG A 18 -4.21 6.12 -4.30
C ARG A 18 -3.46 6.63 -3.07
N GLY A 19 -2.13 6.56 -3.11
CA GLY A 19 -1.30 7.22 -2.10
C GLY A 19 -1.41 8.75 -2.10
N HIS A 20 -0.48 9.38 -1.40
CA HIS A 20 -0.43 10.82 -1.17
C HIS A 20 0.88 11.40 -1.67
N ASP A 21 0.86 12.68 -2.08
CA ASP A 21 2.09 13.38 -2.42
C ASP A 21 2.95 13.60 -1.19
N LEU A 22 4.25 13.31 -1.32
CA LEU A 22 5.26 13.58 -0.30
C LEU A 22 6.64 13.68 -0.97
N PRO A 23 6.96 14.86 -1.52
CA PRO A 23 8.26 15.13 -2.11
C PRO A 23 9.37 14.89 -1.09
N ALA A 24 10.54 14.45 -1.57
CA ALA A 24 11.67 14.13 -0.69
C ALA A 24 12.07 15.30 0.23
N ALA A 25 11.95 16.54 -0.25
CA ALA A 25 12.27 17.74 0.52
C ALA A 25 11.30 18.01 1.69
N SER A 26 10.11 17.42 1.68
CA SER A 26 9.09 17.55 2.74
C SER A 26 9.15 16.40 3.76
N ARG A 27 10.09 15.45 3.60
CA ARG A 27 10.20 14.30 4.51
C ARG A 27 10.97 14.68 5.77
N GLY A 28 10.29 14.60 6.92
CA GLY A 28 10.95 14.65 8.22
C GLY A 28 11.72 13.37 8.57
N SER A 29 12.59 13.48 9.57
CA SER A 29 13.42 12.38 10.06
C SER A 29 12.61 11.45 10.96
N GLY A 30 12.39 10.22 10.51
CA GLY A 30 11.70 9.20 11.29
C GLY A 30 11.82 7.82 10.68
N THR A 31 10.96 6.90 11.11
CA THR A 31 11.07 5.46 10.81
C THR A 31 9.90 4.92 9.99
N VAL A 32 8.96 5.76 9.55
CA VAL A 32 7.81 5.32 8.77
C VAL A 32 8.24 5.11 7.30
N PRO A 33 8.12 3.90 6.75
CA PRO A 33 8.49 3.65 5.35
C PRO A 33 7.59 4.40 4.37
N VAL A 34 8.23 5.09 3.43
CA VAL A 34 7.57 5.73 2.29
C VAL A 34 7.58 4.75 1.12
N ILE A 35 6.42 4.38 0.59
CA ILE A 35 6.29 3.38 -0.47
C ILE A 35 5.91 4.06 -1.78
N GLY A 36 6.71 3.86 -2.84
CA GLY A 36 6.38 4.27 -4.21
C GLY A 36 6.20 3.07 -5.14
N SER A 37 6.20 3.29 -6.46
CA SER A 37 6.02 2.21 -7.44
C SER A 37 6.99 1.04 -7.27
N PHE A 38 8.26 1.31 -6.94
CA PHE A 38 9.31 0.30 -6.80
C PHE A 38 9.45 -0.26 -5.38
N GLY A 39 8.50 0.02 -4.49
CA GLY A 39 8.55 -0.33 -3.08
C GLY A 39 9.07 0.81 -2.20
N VAL A 40 9.75 0.48 -1.11
CA VAL A 40 10.20 1.46 -0.12
C VAL A 40 11.27 2.39 -0.71
N THR A 41 11.01 3.70 -0.70
CA THR A 41 11.85 4.75 -1.31
C THR A 41 12.36 5.78 -0.28
N GLY A 42 12.31 5.44 1.01
CA GLY A 42 12.83 6.25 2.09
C GLY A 42 11.98 6.14 3.35
N MET A 43 12.24 7.04 4.28
CA MET A 43 11.52 7.15 5.55
C MET A 43 10.90 8.54 5.72
N HIS A 44 9.90 8.62 6.59
CA HIS A 44 9.23 9.84 7.03
C HIS A 44 8.98 9.77 8.55
N ASP A 45 8.66 10.91 9.15
CA ASP A 45 8.33 11.05 10.58
C ASP A 45 6.87 10.78 10.90
N THR A 46 5.99 10.85 9.90
CA THR A 46 4.56 10.59 10.05
C THR A 46 4.06 9.52 9.09
N ALA A 47 3.01 8.81 9.52
CA ALA A 47 2.31 7.83 8.70
C ALA A 47 0.98 8.40 8.21
N ALA A 48 0.63 8.09 6.97
CA ALA A 48 -0.71 8.36 6.45
C ALA A 48 -1.67 7.19 6.76
N TYR A 49 -1.12 6.01 7.07
CA TYR A 49 -1.88 4.80 7.37
C TYR A 49 -1.15 3.94 8.41
N ASP A 50 -1.89 3.43 9.40
CA ASP A 50 -1.32 2.70 10.55
C ASP A 50 -0.81 1.30 10.20
N GLY A 51 -1.21 0.77 9.04
CA GLY A 51 -0.76 -0.51 8.51
C GLY A 51 -1.65 -1.71 8.91
N PRO A 52 -1.23 -2.94 8.56
CA PRO A 52 -0.07 -3.23 7.72
C PRO A 52 -0.22 -2.63 6.33
N GLY A 53 0.89 -2.17 5.77
CA GLY A 53 0.91 -1.52 4.48
C GLY A 53 1.08 -2.52 3.35
N VAL A 54 0.08 -2.67 2.48
CA VAL A 54 0.20 -3.37 1.20
C VAL A 54 0.04 -2.36 0.08
N ALA A 55 1.00 -2.28 -0.82
CA ALA A 55 0.93 -1.37 -1.97
C ALA A 55 1.40 -2.03 -3.26
N ILE A 56 0.84 -1.57 -4.38
CA ILE A 56 1.19 -1.99 -5.74
C ILE A 56 1.57 -0.78 -6.58
N GLY A 57 2.66 -0.90 -7.34
CA GLY A 57 3.04 0.13 -8.31
C GLY A 57 1.93 0.35 -9.35
N ARG A 58 1.54 1.61 -9.56
CA ARG A 58 0.41 1.99 -10.44
C ARG A 58 0.85 2.38 -11.85
N SER A 59 2.14 2.61 -12.07
CA SER A 59 2.66 3.14 -13.34
C SER A 59 4.14 2.83 -13.56
N GLY A 60 4.59 3.03 -14.80
CA GLY A 60 5.98 2.85 -15.23
C GLY A 60 6.41 1.38 -15.24
N ALA A 61 7.72 1.15 -15.26
CA ALA A 61 8.31 -0.19 -15.28
C ALA A 61 8.01 -1.03 -14.03
N ALA A 62 7.53 -0.40 -12.95
CA ALA A 62 7.16 -1.06 -11.71
C ALA A 62 5.65 -1.28 -11.55
N ILE A 63 4.86 -1.13 -12.61
CA ILE A 63 3.44 -1.46 -12.55
C ILE A 63 3.24 -2.91 -12.07
N GLY A 64 2.40 -3.10 -11.05
CA GLY A 64 2.15 -4.41 -10.46
C GLY A 64 3.19 -4.88 -9.43
N THR A 65 4.28 -4.14 -9.20
CA THR A 65 5.23 -4.46 -8.11
C THR A 65 4.53 -4.34 -6.77
N ALA A 66 4.37 -5.45 -6.06
CA ALA A 66 3.76 -5.51 -4.75
C ALA A 66 4.79 -5.29 -3.63
N THR A 67 4.41 -4.55 -2.60
CA THR A 67 5.23 -4.29 -1.41
C THR A 67 4.37 -4.48 -0.16
N PHE A 68 4.90 -5.23 0.80
CA PHE A 68 4.28 -5.44 2.11
C PHE A 68 5.18 -4.83 3.20
N VAL A 69 4.58 -4.10 4.13
CA VAL A 69 5.22 -3.58 5.36
C VAL A 69 4.34 -3.94 6.54
N ALA A 70 4.91 -4.54 7.58
CA ALA A 70 4.16 -5.06 8.73
C ALA A 70 3.57 -3.97 9.66
N GLY A 71 3.87 -2.71 9.41
CA GLY A 71 3.50 -1.59 10.28
C GLY A 71 3.06 -0.37 9.48
N PRO A 72 3.09 0.83 10.11
CA PRO A 72 2.59 2.05 9.52
C PRO A 72 3.40 2.45 8.29
N ILE A 73 2.74 3.09 7.32
CA ILE A 73 3.33 3.47 6.04
C ILE A 73 2.91 4.86 5.59
N TRP A 74 3.69 5.42 4.67
CA TRP A 74 3.27 6.50 3.80
C TRP A 74 3.27 6.03 2.34
N PRO A 75 2.12 5.70 1.74
CA PRO A 75 2.05 5.36 0.32
C PRO A 75 2.11 6.63 -0.54
N LEU A 76 2.96 6.63 -1.57
CA LEU A 76 3.07 7.72 -2.53
C LEU A 76 2.01 7.62 -3.63
N ASP A 77 1.73 8.75 -4.25
CA ASP A 77 0.88 8.94 -5.43
C ASP A 77 1.15 8.00 -6.63
N THR A 78 2.32 7.36 -6.64
CA THR A 78 2.79 6.42 -7.67
C THR A 78 2.36 4.97 -7.42
N CYS A 79 1.79 4.66 -6.25
CA CYS A 79 1.21 3.35 -5.93
C CYS A 79 -0.29 3.42 -5.60
N LEU A 80 -0.95 2.26 -5.65
CA LEU A 80 -2.21 2.00 -4.95
C LEU A 80 -1.89 1.22 -3.69
N PHE A 81 -2.49 1.55 -2.55
CA PHE A 81 -2.36 0.78 -1.32
C PHE A 81 -3.69 0.22 -0.85
N VAL A 82 -3.67 -0.86 -0.08
CA VAL A 82 -4.86 -1.43 0.53
C VAL A 82 -5.28 -0.55 1.71
N ARG A 83 -6.42 0.11 1.57
CA ARG A 83 -7.06 0.94 2.62
C ARG A 83 -7.86 0.09 3.60
N ASP A 84 -8.44 -1.01 3.10
CA ASP A 84 -9.30 -1.89 3.88
C ASP A 84 -9.20 -3.31 3.31
N PHE A 85 -8.81 -4.26 4.15
CA PHE A 85 -8.70 -5.68 3.79
C PHE A 85 -10.04 -6.42 3.84
N LYS A 86 -11.14 -5.76 4.25
CA LYS A 86 -12.49 -6.33 4.39
C LYS A 86 -12.50 -7.64 5.21
N GLY A 87 -11.62 -7.72 6.21
CA GLY A 87 -11.46 -8.89 7.10
C GLY A 87 -10.60 -10.02 6.55
N ASN A 88 -9.99 -9.88 5.38
CA ASN A 88 -9.03 -10.85 4.85
C ASN A 88 -7.66 -10.72 5.51
N ASP A 89 -6.88 -11.81 5.48
CA ASP A 89 -5.48 -11.79 5.91
C ASP A 89 -4.65 -10.89 4.96
N PRO A 90 -3.93 -9.89 5.49
CA PRO A 90 -3.03 -9.06 4.68
C PRO A 90 -1.85 -9.77 4.01
N ARG A 91 -1.57 -11.05 4.34
CA ARG A 91 -0.46 -11.84 3.79
C ARG A 91 -0.89 -13.11 3.06
#